data_AF-A0A1W9N2Q8-F1
#
_entry.id   AF-A0A1W9N2Q8-F1
#
_cell.length_a   1.000
_cell.length_b   1.000
_cell.length_c   1.000
_cell.angle_alpha   90.00
_cell.angle_beta   90.00
_cell.angle_gamma   90.00
#
_symmetry.space_group_name_H-M   'P 1'
#
loop_
_entity.id
_entity.type
_entity.pdbx_description
1 polymer ?
#
loop_
_entity_poly.entity_id
_entity_poly.type
_entity_poly.pdbx_seq_one_letter_code
_entity_poly.pdbx_strand_id
1 'polypeptide(L)'
;MKKLLSFVIVLLSATLMMTSGCVETGNVKKESSAESGKPEPASKSEPAFGTKQSGETSVPSYTGEAPKTLAIFPFENNSVTNPQTFTPLCKGLAAMLITDLSKSGSSLKVVERENIKALIEEMAFSESGVVDESTAVRLGKILGAQSIAFGSFIVMGNQVRIDSRIIKVETGELIMADSIMGGSDNFMGLVNDLARKLAASLKVAFHAAKPGTQSSLDAALFFCKGLDAFDRGNKTEADLLFRKCLEIDPAYKTQVENIQGIN
;
A
#
# COMPACT_ATOMS: atom_id res chain seq x y z
N MET A 1 21.13 41.90 43.95
CA MET A 1 22.54 41.76 44.36
C MET A 1 22.75 40.36 44.89
N LYS A 2 23.59 39.56 44.20
CA LYS A 2 24.56 38.55 44.69
C LYS A 2 24.06 37.62 45.82
N LYS A 3 24.05 36.28 45.71
CA LYS A 3 25.12 35.32 45.32
C LYS A 3 24.42 34.02 44.92
N LEU A 4 24.64 33.35 43.79
CA LEU A 4 25.85 32.81 43.15
C LEU A 4 26.57 31.72 43.97
N LEU A 5 26.53 30.50 43.40
CA LEU A 5 27.60 29.49 43.26
C LEU A 5 28.48 29.15 44.49
N SER A 6 28.61 27.86 44.79
CA SER A 6 29.71 27.00 44.27
C SER A 6 30.04 25.82 45.19
N PHE A 7 30.41 24.69 44.55
CA PHE A 7 31.52 23.79 44.91
C PHE A 7 31.22 22.74 46.03
N VAL A 8 31.64 21.45 45.99
CA VAL A 8 32.66 20.75 45.19
C VAL A 8 32.68 19.23 45.52
N ILE A 9 32.88 18.39 44.48
CA ILE A 9 33.76 17.19 44.36
C ILE A 9 33.68 16.07 45.42
N VAL A 10 33.42 14.82 44.95
CA VAL A 10 34.36 13.67 45.05
C VAL A 10 34.18 12.72 43.83
N LEU A 11 35.31 12.40 43.20
CA LEU A 11 35.61 11.48 42.10
C LEU A 11 35.78 10.02 42.58
N LEU A 12 35.52 9.01 41.70
CA LEU A 12 36.38 7.84 41.33
C LEU A 12 35.53 6.86 40.47
N SER A 13 35.72 6.55 39.17
CA SER A 13 36.82 5.90 38.38
C SER A 13 37.33 4.58 38.98
N ALA A 14 37.69 3.50 38.29
CA ALA A 14 37.58 2.95 36.93
C ALA A 14 38.20 1.52 36.97
N THR A 15 37.72 0.60 36.12
CA THR A 15 38.39 -0.54 35.43
C THR A 15 39.44 -1.45 36.12
N LEU A 16 39.22 -2.79 36.09
CA LEU A 16 40.30 -3.81 35.98
C LEU A 16 39.87 -5.19 35.38
N MET A 17 40.48 -5.51 34.23
CA MET A 17 41.00 -6.77 33.60
C MET A 17 40.40 -8.20 33.73
N MET A 18 40.19 -8.79 32.53
CA MET A 18 40.71 -10.06 31.92
C MET A 18 40.82 -11.38 32.72
N THR A 19 40.34 -12.48 32.11
CA THR A 19 40.97 -13.84 31.92
C THR A 19 39.89 -14.81 31.37
N SER A 20 39.99 -15.34 30.13
CA SER A 20 40.70 -16.55 29.63
C SER A 20 40.09 -17.92 29.95
N GLY A 21 39.88 -18.72 28.89
CA GLY A 21 39.82 -20.21 28.88
C GLY A 21 38.43 -20.83 29.12
N CYS A 22 38.00 -21.95 28.52
CA CYS A 22 38.60 -22.90 27.58
C CYS A 22 37.46 -23.69 26.91
N VAL A 23 37.71 -24.13 25.67
CA VAL A 23 37.02 -25.19 24.95
C VAL A 23 37.39 -26.54 25.55
N GLU A 24 36.46 -27.47 25.71
CA GLU A 24 36.80 -28.89 25.80
C GLU A 24 35.71 -29.80 25.21
N THR A 25 36.19 -30.65 24.31
CA THR A 25 35.51 -31.74 23.59
C THR A 25 35.74 -33.08 24.31
N GLY A 26 34.75 -33.98 24.29
CA GLY A 26 34.92 -35.42 24.57
C GLY A 26 33.56 -36.12 24.49
N ASN A 27 33.20 -36.91 23.47
CA ASN A 27 33.71 -38.19 22.95
C ASN A 27 33.33 -39.44 23.79
N VAL A 28 32.28 -40.14 23.31
CA VAL A 28 32.09 -41.61 23.13
C VAL A 28 32.49 -42.61 24.24
N LYS A 29 31.49 -43.42 24.65
CA LYS A 29 31.52 -44.89 24.81
C LYS A 29 30.06 -45.38 24.88
N LYS A 30 29.49 -46.06 23.88
CA LYS A 30 29.55 -47.51 23.58
C LYS A 30 29.52 -48.41 24.81
N GLU A 31 28.34 -48.92 25.12
CA GLU A 31 28.13 -50.26 25.66
C GLU A 31 27.02 -50.96 24.86
N SER A 32 27.24 -52.25 24.68
CA SER A 32 26.59 -53.15 23.74
C SER A 32 25.93 -54.25 24.55
N SER A 33 24.67 -54.55 24.28
CA SER A 33 24.12 -55.90 24.47
C SER A 33 22.86 -56.02 23.61
N ALA A 34 22.98 -56.84 22.58
CA ALA A 34 21.90 -57.26 21.70
C ALA A 34 20.98 -58.23 22.44
N GLU A 35 19.67 -58.03 22.31
CA GLU A 35 18.72 -59.13 22.41
C GLU A 35 17.61 -58.97 21.36
N SER A 36 17.32 -60.10 20.75
CA SER A 36 16.56 -60.32 19.53
C SER A 36 15.04 -60.19 19.72
N GLY A 37 14.38 -59.51 18.79
CA GLY A 37 12.92 -59.56 18.65
C GLY A 37 12.47 -58.91 17.35
N LYS A 38 12.23 -59.71 16.32
CA LYS A 38 11.65 -59.31 15.02
C LYS A 38 10.11 -59.30 15.13
N PRO A 39 9.44 -58.30 14.55
CA PRO A 39 8.42 -58.59 13.54
C PRO A 39 8.56 -57.62 12.34
N GLU A 40 8.62 -58.12 11.11
CA GLU A 40 7.49 -58.21 10.15
C GLU A 40 7.12 -56.86 9.50
N PRO A 41 7.04 -56.76 8.15
CA PRO A 41 7.24 -55.50 7.44
C PRO A 41 5.93 -54.71 7.26
N ALA A 42 5.87 -53.51 7.82
CA ALA A 42 4.84 -52.54 7.49
C ALA A 42 5.17 -51.83 6.17
N SER A 43 4.47 -52.25 5.11
CA SER A 43 4.18 -51.49 3.91
C SER A 43 3.83 -50.04 4.25
N LYS A 44 4.66 -49.09 3.82
CA LYS A 44 4.27 -47.68 3.67
C LYS A 44 4.38 -47.32 2.21
N SER A 45 3.22 -47.36 1.57
CA SER A 45 2.91 -46.69 0.32
C SER A 45 3.36 -45.23 0.37
N GLU A 46 4.24 -44.85 -0.55
CA GLU A 46 4.32 -43.47 -1.04
C GLU A 46 2.96 -43.08 -1.62
N PRO A 47 2.37 -41.91 -1.28
CA PRO A 47 1.45 -41.26 -2.18
C PRO A 47 2.25 -40.30 -3.05
N ALA A 48 2.17 -40.57 -4.34
CA ALA A 48 2.61 -39.72 -5.44
C ALA A 48 2.26 -38.24 -5.21
N PHE A 49 3.23 -37.37 -5.47
CA PHE A 49 3.05 -35.93 -5.66
C PHE A 49 2.20 -35.72 -6.93
N GLY A 50 0.90 -35.90 -6.78
CA GLY A 50 -0.10 -35.57 -7.79
C GLY A 50 -0.21 -34.07 -7.92
N THR A 51 0.25 -33.56 -9.05
CA THR A 51 0.04 -32.20 -9.53
C THR A 51 -1.46 -31.93 -9.62
N LYS A 52 -2.05 -31.33 -8.58
CA LYS A 52 -3.39 -30.75 -8.68
C LYS A 52 -3.26 -29.28 -9.01
N GLN A 53 -3.65 -29.01 -10.25
CA GLN A 53 -3.86 -27.72 -10.87
C GLN A 53 -4.51 -26.74 -9.89
N SER A 54 -3.86 -25.58 -9.76
CA SER A 54 -4.44 -24.35 -9.26
C SER A 54 -5.74 -24.08 -10.01
N GLY A 55 -6.87 -24.27 -9.33
CA GLY A 55 -8.16 -23.80 -9.82
C GLY A 55 -8.06 -22.28 -9.97
N GLU A 56 -8.16 -21.82 -11.21
CA GLU A 56 -8.47 -20.43 -11.52
C GLU A 56 -9.81 -20.12 -10.86
N THR A 57 -9.79 -19.32 -9.80
CA THR A 57 -11.02 -18.67 -9.33
C THR A 57 -11.41 -17.70 -10.43
N SER A 58 -12.27 -18.16 -11.34
CA SER A 58 -12.83 -17.33 -12.40
C SER A 58 -13.60 -16.18 -11.75
N VAL A 59 -12.99 -15.00 -11.74
CA VAL A 59 -13.66 -13.75 -11.38
C VAL A 59 -14.86 -13.62 -12.33
N PRO A 60 -16.09 -13.36 -11.84
CA PRO A 60 -17.23 -13.18 -12.72
C PRO A 60 -16.91 -12.06 -13.72
N SER A 61 -16.88 -12.41 -15.00
CA SER A 61 -16.66 -11.43 -16.07
C SER A 61 -17.96 -10.65 -16.25
N TYR A 62 -17.92 -9.36 -15.90
CA TYR A 62 -19.06 -8.46 -16.04
C TYR A 62 -19.54 -8.36 -17.50
N THR A 63 -20.77 -8.81 -17.76
CA THR A 63 -21.38 -8.86 -19.10
C THR A 63 -22.21 -7.61 -19.46
N GLY A 64 -22.39 -6.66 -18.53
CA GLY A 64 -23.13 -5.41 -18.77
C GLY A 64 -22.33 -4.31 -19.50
N GLU A 65 -23.03 -3.21 -19.82
CA GLU A 65 -22.38 -1.98 -20.33
C GLU A 65 -21.45 -1.41 -19.26
N ALA A 66 -20.19 -1.18 -19.62
CA ALA A 66 -19.21 -0.70 -18.66
C ALA A 66 -19.55 0.72 -18.18
N PRO A 67 -19.42 1.01 -16.87
CA PRO A 67 -19.68 2.32 -16.34
C PRO A 67 -18.68 3.34 -16.87
N LYS A 68 -19.19 4.52 -17.24
CA LYS A 68 -18.42 5.60 -17.89
C LYS A 68 -17.88 6.64 -16.91
N THR A 69 -18.33 6.60 -15.65
CA THR A 69 -17.84 7.49 -14.59
C THR A 69 -17.35 6.67 -13.39
N LEU A 70 -16.10 6.90 -13.00
CA LEU A 70 -15.44 6.22 -11.88
C LEU A 70 -15.07 7.21 -10.78
N ALA A 71 -15.49 6.95 -9.55
CA ALA A 71 -14.91 7.60 -8.36
C ALA A 71 -13.86 6.70 -7.72
N ILE A 72 -12.73 7.25 -7.30
CA ILE A 72 -11.65 6.48 -6.66
C ILE A 72 -11.47 6.99 -5.24
N PHE A 73 -11.82 6.15 -4.28
CA PHE A 73 -11.84 6.52 -2.87
C PHE A 73 -10.45 6.35 -2.24
N PRO A 74 -10.15 7.09 -1.15
CA PRO A 74 -8.95 6.83 -0.37
C PRO A 74 -8.87 5.36 0.05
N PHE A 75 -7.68 4.78 -0.05
CA PHE A 75 -7.45 3.39 0.32
C PHE A 75 -7.25 3.26 1.82
N GLU A 76 -7.62 2.13 2.39
CA GLU A 76 -7.38 1.80 3.80
C GLU A 76 -5.93 1.33 4.01
N ASN A 77 -5.32 1.77 5.10
CA ASN A 77 -3.99 1.33 5.48
C ASN A 77 -4.07 0.19 6.48
N ASN A 78 -3.73 -1.01 6.04
CA ASN A 78 -3.71 -2.22 6.85
C ASN A 78 -2.28 -2.62 7.28
N SER A 79 -1.31 -1.72 7.14
CA SER A 79 0.09 -1.95 7.55
C SER A 79 0.19 -2.04 9.07
N VAL A 80 0.79 -3.11 9.58
CA VAL A 80 0.95 -3.32 11.04
C VAL A 80 2.18 -2.61 11.59
N THR A 81 3.28 -2.59 10.82
CA THR A 81 4.52 -1.94 11.22
C THR A 81 4.53 -0.48 10.80
N ASN A 82 4.68 0.44 11.76
CA ASN A 82 4.70 1.89 11.53
C ASN A 82 3.53 2.41 10.66
N PRO A 83 2.25 2.09 10.98
CA PRO A 83 1.10 2.47 10.16
C PRO A 83 1.07 3.97 9.85
N GLN A 84 1.43 4.80 10.83
CA GLN A 84 1.43 6.27 10.69
C GLN A 84 2.35 6.78 9.58
N THR A 85 3.44 6.05 9.28
CA THR A 85 4.34 6.40 8.17
C THR A 85 3.62 6.33 6.83
N PHE A 86 2.69 5.39 6.69
CA PHE A 86 1.99 5.11 5.43
C PHE A 86 0.59 5.72 5.36
N THR A 87 0.06 6.32 6.44
CA THR A 87 -1.24 7.02 6.42
C THR A 87 -1.38 8.03 5.26
N PRO A 88 -0.36 8.85 4.90
CA PRO A 88 -0.47 9.74 3.76
C PRO A 88 -0.76 9.00 2.43
N LEU A 89 -0.33 7.73 2.30
CA LEU A 89 -0.53 6.91 1.11
C LEU A 89 -2.01 6.62 0.83
N CYS A 90 -2.89 6.62 1.85
CA CYS A 90 -4.33 6.43 1.70
C CYS A 90 -4.93 7.36 0.63
N LYS A 91 -4.71 8.67 0.80
CA LYS A 91 -5.20 9.71 -0.12
C LYS A 91 -4.31 9.83 -1.35
N GLY A 92 -3.00 9.68 -1.17
CA GLY A 92 -2.04 9.83 -2.26
C GLY A 92 -2.17 8.76 -3.33
N LEU A 93 -2.42 7.50 -2.96
CA LEU A 93 -2.66 6.41 -3.91
C LEU A 93 -3.89 6.69 -4.79
N ALA A 94 -4.99 7.13 -4.18
CA ALA A 94 -6.17 7.56 -4.93
C ALA A 94 -5.84 8.72 -5.87
N ALA A 95 -5.09 9.74 -5.41
CA ALA A 95 -4.71 10.89 -6.23
C ALA A 95 -3.82 10.51 -7.44
N MET A 96 -2.89 9.56 -7.26
CA MET A 96 -2.07 9.01 -8.35
C MET A 96 -2.95 8.30 -9.39
N LEU A 97 -3.82 7.40 -8.95
CA LEU A 97 -4.74 6.67 -9.84
C LEU A 97 -5.69 7.62 -10.58
N ILE A 98 -6.23 8.63 -9.89
CA ILE A 98 -7.09 9.65 -10.51
C ILE A 98 -6.32 10.38 -11.60
N THR A 99 -5.09 10.82 -11.32
CA THR A 99 -4.25 11.50 -12.31
C THR A 99 -3.98 10.62 -13.52
N ASP A 100 -3.52 9.39 -13.30
CA ASP A 100 -3.12 8.48 -14.37
C ASP A 100 -4.31 8.12 -15.26
N LEU A 101 -5.45 7.76 -14.66
CA LEU A 101 -6.67 7.39 -15.39
C LEU A 101 -7.29 8.59 -16.11
N SER A 102 -7.26 9.79 -15.52
CA SER A 102 -7.79 11.01 -16.17
C SER A 102 -6.95 11.43 -17.37
N LYS A 103 -5.63 11.27 -17.31
CA LYS A 103 -4.71 11.65 -18.39
C LYS A 103 -4.58 10.59 -19.49
N SER A 104 -5.19 9.42 -19.31
CA SER A 104 -5.13 8.32 -20.28
C SER A 104 -5.78 8.60 -21.63
N GLY A 105 -6.47 9.75 -21.80
CA GLY A 105 -7.14 10.14 -23.04
C GLY A 105 -8.35 9.26 -23.38
N SER A 106 -8.85 8.51 -22.40
CA SER A 106 -9.93 7.57 -22.58
C SER A 106 -11.32 8.22 -22.41
N SER A 107 -12.37 7.51 -22.80
CA SER A 107 -13.76 7.94 -22.58
C SER A 107 -14.22 7.83 -21.12
N LEU A 108 -13.35 7.37 -20.21
CA LEU A 108 -13.66 7.23 -18.79
C LEU A 108 -13.59 8.60 -18.11
N LYS A 109 -14.70 9.02 -17.52
CA LYS A 109 -14.74 10.20 -16.64
C LYS A 109 -14.33 9.78 -15.25
N VAL A 110 -13.26 10.35 -14.73
CA VAL A 110 -12.85 10.12 -13.33
C VAL A 110 -13.34 11.30 -12.49
N VAL A 111 -13.97 11.02 -11.36
CA VAL A 111 -14.42 12.06 -10.43
C VAL A 111 -13.21 12.77 -9.82
N GLU A 112 -13.24 14.10 -9.82
CA GLU A 112 -12.18 14.92 -9.26
C GLU A 112 -11.97 14.65 -7.77
N ARG A 113 -10.71 14.68 -7.35
CA ARG A 113 -10.28 14.35 -5.99
C ARG A 113 -10.92 15.28 -4.96
N GLU A 114 -11.02 16.56 -5.28
CA GLU A 114 -11.57 17.62 -4.43
C GLU A 114 -13.04 17.36 -4.09
N ASN A 115 -13.83 16.85 -5.05
CA ASN A 115 -15.24 16.51 -4.83
C ASN A 115 -15.38 15.29 -3.91
N ILE A 116 -14.52 14.28 -4.07
CA ILE A 116 -14.49 13.10 -3.19
C ILE A 116 -14.08 13.51 -1.77
N LYS A 117 -13.05 14.35 -1.64
CA LYS A 117 -12.58 14.88 -0.37
C LYS A 117 -13.68 15.66 0.36
N ALA A 118 -14.29 16.63 -0.30
CA ALA A 118 -15.34 17.47 0.29
C ALA A 118 -16.50 16.61 0.82
N LEU A 119 -16.92 15.61 0.04
CA LEU A 119 -17.98 14.69 0.44
C LEU A 119 -17.60 13.84 1.66
N ILE A 120 -16.37 13.30 1.70
CA ILE A 120 -15.89 12.53 2.86
C ILE A 120 -15.76 13.41 4.11
N GLU A 121 -15.34 14.67 3.97
CA GLU A 121 -15.24 15.62 5.08
C GLU A 121 -16.62 15.99 5.65
N GLU A 122 -17.63 16.19 4.79
CA GLU A 122 -19.03 16.38 5.20
C GLU A 122 -19.58 15.15 5.94
N MET A 123 -19.22 13.95 5.49
CA MET A 123 -19.60 12.72 6.17
C MET A 123 -18.90 12.50 7.50
N ALA A 124 -17.60 12.77 7.60
CA ALA A 124 -16.85 12.61 8.85
C ALA A 124 -17.39 13.53 9.96
N PHE A 125 -18.01 14.64 9.57
CA PHE A 125 -18.76 15.51 10.47
C PHE A 125 -20.11 14.89 10.92
N SER A 126 -20.62 13.89 10.21
CA SER A 126 -21.96 13.30 10.37
C SER A 126 -21.96 11.86 10.95
N GLU A 127 -21.02 10.98 10.59
CA GLU A 127 -20.92 9.57 11.02
C GLU A 127 -19.44 9.08 11.09
N SER A 128 -19.14 8.07 11.92
CA SER A 128 -17.77 7.59 12.16
C SER A 128 -17.19 6.69 11.05
N GLY A 129 -16.34 7.26 10.19
CA GLY A 129 -14.96 6.80 9.95
C GLY A 129 -14.62 5.53 9.15
N VAL A 130 -15.56 4.73 8.65
CA VAL A 130 -15.22 3.56 7.80
C VAL A 130 -16.09 3.53 6.54
N VAL A 131 -15.47 3.42 5.37
CA VAL A 131 -16.18 3.28 4.09
C VAL A 131 -16.40 1.80 3.80
N ASP A 132 -17.54 1.28 4.22
CA ASP A 132 -18.00 -0.04 3.76
C ASP A 132 -18.64 0.04 2.37
N GLU A 133 -18.97 -1.11 1.78
CA GLU A 133 -19.58 -1.18 0.44
C GLU A 133 -20.90 -0.40 0.34
N SER A 134 -21.72 -0.45 1.39
CA SER A 134 -23.00 0.26 1.44
C SER A 134 -22.81 1.79 1.44
N THR A 135 -21.80 2.24 2.17
CA THR A 135 -21.37 3.63 2.26
C THR A 135 -20.77 4.07 0.94
N ALA A 136 -19.93 3.26 0.31
CA ALA A 136 -19.39 3.52 -1.01
C ALA A 136 -20.53 3.76 -2.01
N VAL A 137 -21.47 2.81 -2.16
CA VAL A 137 -22.63 2.97 -3.07
C VAL A 137 -23.39 4.27 -2.83
N ARG A 138 -23.69 4.60 -1.56
CA ARG A 138 -24.37 5.85 -1.19
C ARG A 138 -23.60 7.07 -1.69
N LEU A 139 -22.28 7.08 -1.49
CA LEU A 139 -21.44 8.22 -1.88
C LEU A 139 -21.23 8.33 -3.38
N GLY A 140 -21.13 7.21 -4.09
CA GLY A 140 -21.11 7.22 -5.55
C GLY A 140 -22.34 7.87 -6.16
N LYS A 141 -23.53 7.66 -5.57
CA LYS A 141 -24.77 8.30 -6.04
C LYS A 141 -24.71 9.82 -5.90
N ILE A 142 -24.18 10.32 -4.78
CA ILE A 142 -24.02 11.76 -4.54
C ILE A 142 -23.00 12.36 -5.53
N LEU A 143 -21.90 11.65 -5.79
CA LEU A 143 -20.87 12.07 -6.74
C LEU A 143 -21.29 11.93 -8.22
N GLY A 144 -22.46 11.36 -8.52
CA GLY A 144 -22.87 11.03 -9.89
C GLY A 144 -21.97 9.98 -10.56
N ALA A 145 -21.24 9.19 -9.76
CA ALA A 145 -20.39 8.12 -10.25
C ALA A 145 -21.24 6.89 -10.61
N GLN A 146 -20.88 6.23 -11.70
CA GLN A 146 -21.54 4.96 -12.10
C GLN A 146 -20.85 3.75 -11.47
N SER A 147 -19.58 3.91 -11.12
CA SER A 147 -18.78 2.92 -10.41
C SER A 147 -17.84 3.57 -9.41
N ILE A 148 -17.41 2.78 -8.43
CA ILE A 148 -16.47 3.22 -7.39
C ILE A 148 -15.34 2.21 -7.28
N ALA A 149 -14.11 2.70 -7.31
CA ALA A 149 -12.93 1.95 -6.90
C ALA A 149 -12.58 2.29 -5.46
N PHE A 150 -12.34 1.26 -4.64
CA PHE A 150 -11.89 1.38 -3.26
C PHE A 150 -11.07 0.14 -2.88
N GLY A 151 -10.39 0.16 -1.74
CA GLY A 151 -9.55 -0.95 -1.34
C GLY A 151 -8.66 -0.64 -0.16
N SER A 152 -7.64 -1.48 0.00
CA SER A 152 -6.67 -1.36 1.09
C SER A 152 -5.26 -1.68 0.60
N PHE A 153 -4.25 -1.23 1.33
CA PHE A 153 -2.88 -1.64 1.11
C PHE A 153 -2.21 -2.09 2.40
N ILE A 154 -1.16 -2.90 2.25
CA ILE A 154 -0.28 -3.33 3.34
C ILE A 154 1.17 -3.17 2.87
N VAL A 155 1.98 -2.47 3.67
CA VAL A 155 3.43 -2.40 3.49
C VAL A 155 4.10 -3.33 4.49
N MET A 156 4.92 -4.26 3.99
CA MET A 156 5.62 -5.31 4.75
C MET A 156 7.10 -5.31 4.37
N GLY A 157 7.92 -4.56 5.10
CA GLY A 157 9.33 -4.40 4.75
C GLY A 157 9.49 -3.77 3.36
N ASN A 158 10.12 -4.50 2.43
CA ASN A 158 10.32 -4.04 1.05
C ASN A 158 9.21 -4.51 0.08
N GLN A 159 8.06 -4.97 0.59
CA GLN A 159 6.92 -5.41 -0.22
C GLN A 159 5.71 -4.54 0.05
N VAL A 160 4.97 -4.25 -1.01
CA VAL A 160 3.68 -3.55 -0.96
C VAL A 160 2.64 -4.43 -1.62
N ARG A 161 1.53 -4.67 -0.93
CA ARG A 161 0.34 -5.31 -1.47
C ARG A 161 -0.79 -4.28 -1.52
N ILE A 162 -1.50 -4.21 -2.64
CA ILE A 162 -2.68 -3.36 -2.82
C ILE A 162 -3.83 -4.26 -3.25
N ASP A 163 -4.88 -4.29 -2.45
CA ASP A 163 -6.14 -4.94 -2.76
C ASP A 163 -7.14 -3.88 -3.22
N SER A 164 -7.84 -4.15 -4.32
CA SER A 164 -8.76 -3.20 -4.95
C SER A 164 -10.06 -3.87 -5.36
N ARG A 165 -11.15 -3.11 -5.27
CA ARG A 165 -12.49 -3.51 -5.69
C ARG A 165 -13.12 -2.40 -6.52
N ILE A 166 -13.87 -2.79 -7.53
CA ILE A 166 -14.79 -1.89 -8.25
C ILE A 166 -16.21 -2.43 -8.11
N ILE A 167 -17.13 -1.57 -7.70
CA ILE A 167 -18.56 -1.87 -7.65
C ILE A 167 -19.35 -0.93 -8.56
N LYS A 168 -20.47 -1.41 -9.11
CA LYS A 168 -21.46 -0.59 -9.81
C LYS A 168 -22.36 0.10 -8.79
N VAL A 169 -22.48 1.42 -8.87
CA VAL A 169 -23.24 2.24 -7.91
C VAL A 169 -24.75 1.97 -7.97
N GLU A 170 -25.27 1.68 -9.16
CA GLU A 170 -26.70 1.46 -9.36
C GLU A 170 -27.20 0.18 -8.68
N THR A 171 -26.42 -0.91 -8.81
CA THR A 171 -26.84 -2.26 -8.43
C THR A 171 -26.10 -2.81 -7.20
N GLY A 172 -24.97 -2.20 -6.81
CA GLY A 172 -24.05 -2.77 -5.84
C GLY A 172 -23.28 -3.98 -6.38
N GLU A 173 -23.32 -4.26 -7.68
CA GLU A 173 -22.66 -5.42 -8.27
C GLU A 173 -21.14 -5.23 -8.30
N LEU A 174 -20.40 -6.26 -7.87
CA LEU A 174 -18.94 -6.30 -7.97
C LEU A 174 -18.50 -6.49 -9.42
N ILE A 175 -17.82 -5.48 -9.97
CA ILE A 175 -17.21 -5.52 -11.32
C ILE A 175 -15.83 -6.16 -11.26
N MET A 176 -15.05 -5.86 -10.22
CA MET A 176 -13.68 -6.34 -10.07
C MET A 176 -13.33 -6.46 -8.59
N ALA A 177 -12.61 -7.53 -8.23
CA ALA A 177 -11.86 -7.62 -6.99
C ALA A 177 -10.53 -8.32 -7.30
N ASP A 178 -9.42 -7.63 -7.07
CA ASP A 178 -8.10 -8.12 -7.43
C ASP A 178 -7.02 -7.53 -6.52
N SER A 179 -5.88 -8.20 -6.48
CA SER A 179 -4.71 -7.83 -5.69
C SER A 179 -3.50 -7.66 -6.61
N ILE A 180 -2.62 -6.75 -6.23
CA ILE A 180 -1.28 -6.64 -6.80
C ILE A 180 -0.27 -6.57 -5.67
N MET A 181 0.91 -7.14 -5.92
CA MET A 181 2.00 -7.15 -4.97
C MET A 181 3.32 -6.92 -5.69
N GLY A 182 4.20 -6.13 -5.09
CA GLY A 182 5.49 -5.82 -5.67
C GLY A 182 6.46 -5.20 -4.66
N GLY A 183 7.70 -5.01 -5.10
CA GLY A 183 8.72 -4.33 -4.32
C GLY A 183 8.42 -2.85 -4.13
N SER A 184 8.74 -2.29 -2.96
CA SER A 184 8.61 -0.84 -2.72
C SER A 184 9.59 -0.01 -3.56
N ASP A 185 10.62 -0.61 -4.14
CA ASP A 185 11.54 0.01 -5.10
C ASP A 185 10.94 0.24 -6.49
N ASN A 186 9.85 -0.45 -6.83
CA ASN A 186 9.09 -0.29 -8.08
C ASN A 186 7.60 0.08 -7.81
N PHE A 187 7.36 0.86 -6.76
CA PHE A 187 6.04 1.31 -6.37
C PHE A 187 5.27 2.02 -7.49
N MET A 188 5.89 2.89 -8.29
CA MET A 188 5.15 3.53 -9.42
C MET A 188 4.75 2.51 -10.48
N GLY A 189 5.59 1.50 -10.74
CA GLY A 189 5.22 0.38 -11.60
C GLY A 189 3.98 -0.34 -11.08
N LEU A 190 3.92 -0.59 -9.76
CA LEU A 190 2.76 -1.18 -9.09
C LEU A 190 1.49 -0.33 -9.26
N VAL A 191 1.59 1.00 -9.10
CA VAL A 191 0.46 1.92 -9.32
C VAL A 191 -0.02 1.90 -10.78
N ASN A 192 0.92 1.89 -11.74
CA ASN A 192 0.59 1.79 -13.16
C ASN A 192 -0.11 0.46 -13.52
N ASP A 193 0.33 -0.65 -12.92
CA ASP A 193 -0.30 -1.95 -13.10
C ASP A 193 -1.70 -1.98 -12.51
N LEU A 194 -1.91 -1.34 -11.35
CA LEU A 194 -3.24 -1.15 -10.77
C LEU A 194 -4.15 -0.36 -11.72
N ALA A 195 -3.69 0.81 -12.19
CA ALA A 195 -4.44 1.65 -13.10
C ALA A 195 -4.84 0.89 -14.38
N ARG A 196 -3.92 0.06 -14.91
CA ARG A 196 -4.21 -0.81 -16.06
C ARG A 196 -5.27 -1.85 -15.76
N LYS A 197 -5.23 -2.51 -14.60
CA LYS A 197 -6.26 -3.48 -14.17
C LYS A 197 -7.62 -2.79 -14.00
N LEU A 198 -7.66 -1.62 -13.35
CA LEU A 198 -8.88 -0.82 -13.18
C LEU A 198 -9.49 -0.47 -14.54
N ALA A 199 -8.70 0.11 -15.45
CA ALA A 199 -9.16 0.48 -16.78
C ALA A 199 -9.63 -0.74 -17.61
N ALA A 200 -8.89 -1.84 -17.59
CA ALA A 200 -9.26 -3.06 -18.31
C ALA A 200 -10.59 -3.64 -17.80
N SER A 201 -10.83 -3.64 -16.49
CA SER A 201 -12.10 -4.10 -15.90
C SER A 201 -13.30 -3.24 -16.33
N LEU A 202 -13.04 -1.97 -16.64
CA LEU A 202 -14.02 -1.01 -17.16
C LEU A 202 -14.09 -1.01 -18.69
N LYS A 203 -13.40 -1.94 -19.38
CA LYS A 203 -13.34 -2.02 -20.85
C LYS A 203 -12.80 -0.73 -21.49
N VAL A 204 -11.88 -0.05 -20.79
CA VAL A 204 -11.25 1.21 -21.20
C VAL A 204 -9.79 0.96 -21.57
N ALA A 205 -9.36 1.52 -22.71
CA ALA A 205 -7.95 1.49 -23.08
C ALA A 205 -7.13 2.40 -22.16
N PHE A 206 -6.05 1.86 -21.58
CA PHE A 206 -5.13 2.61 -20.73
C PHE A 206 -3.68 2.41 -21.18
N HIS A 207 -3.04 3.53 -21.49
CA HIS A 207 -1.61 3.59 -21.76
C HIS A 207 -0.94 4.29 -20.57
N ALA A 208 -0.26 3.50 -19.74
CA ALA A 208 0.49 4.04 -18.62
C ALA A 208 1.56 5.01 -19.12
N ALA A 209 1.79 6.07 -18.35
CA ALA A 209 3.01 6.85 -18.50
C ALA A 209 4.23 5.95 -18.23
N LYS A 210 5.34 6.21 -18.91
CA LYS A 210 6.57 5.43 -18.70
C LYS A 210 6.99 5.59 -17.22
N PRO A 211 7.21 4.49 -16.47
CA PRO A 211 7.70 4.59 -15.10
C PRO A 211 9.04 5.33 -15.07
N GLY A 212 9.25 6.12 -14.02
CA GLY A 212 10.52 6.79 -13.76
C GLY A 212 11.65 5.79 -13.46
N THR A 213 12.88 6.27 -13.46
CA THR A 213 14.07 5.44 -13.16
C THR A 213 14.18 5.10 -11.67
N GLN A 214 13.53 5.86 -10.77
CA GLN A 214 13.58 5.72 -9.32
C GLN A 214 12.19 5.64 -8.68
N SER A 215 11.34 4.79 -9.26
CA SER A 215 9.92 4.59 -8.91
C SER A 215 9.65 3.97 -7.53
N SER A 216 10.28 4.51 -6.49
CA SER A 216 10.26 4.03 -5.12
C SER A 216 9.08 4.54 -4.29
N LEU A 217 8.73 3.79 -3.25
CA LEU A 217 7.74 4.15 -2.25
C LEU A 217 8.15 5.42 -1.48
N ASP A 218 9.45 5.69 -1.32
CA ASP A 218 9.92 6.88 -0.63
C ASP A 218 9.55 8.17 -1.40
N ALA A 219 9.75 8.19 -2.72
CA ALA A 219 9.29 9.29 -3.57
C ALA A 219 7.77 9.47 -3.45
N ALA A 220 7.03 8.36 -3.54
CA ALA A 220 5.58 8.35 -3.37
C ALA A 220 5.15 8.96 -2.03
N LEU A 221 5.83 8.60 -0.94
CA LEU A 221 5.50 9.12 0.40
C LEU A 221 5.75 10.63 0.51
N PHE A 222 6.78 11.18 -0.15
CA PHE A 222 6.95 12.64 -0.21
C PHE A 222 5.81 13.32 -0.97
N PHE A 223 5.39 12.78 -2.12
CA PHE A 223 4.19 13.25 -2.81
C PHE A 223 2.94 13.20 -1.91
N CYS A 224 2.72 12.07 -1.26
CA CYS A 224 1.56 11.85 -0.40
C CYS A 224 1.53 12.81 0.80
N LYS A 225 2.68 13.05 1.45
CA LYS A 225 2.81 14.03 2.54
C LYS A 225 2.60 15.45 2.04
N GLY A 226 3.10 15.79 0.85
CA GLY A 226 2.89 17.08 0.22
C GLY A 226 1.41 17.34 -0.05
N LEU A 227 0.69 16.33 -0.53
CA LEU A 227 -0.76 16.37 -0.71
C LEU A 227 -1.50 16.63 0.61
N ASP A 228 -1.13 15.94 1.68
CA ASP A 228 -1.76 16.14 3.00
C ASP A 228 -1.45 17.53 3.60
N ALA A 229 -0.22 18.04 3.41
CA ALA A 229 0.12 19.42 3.78
C ALA A 229 -0.68 20.45 2.97
N PHE A 230 -0.85 20.21 1.67
CA PHE A 230 -1.65 21.06 0.78
C PHE A 230 -3.12 21.08 1.20
N ASP A 231 -3.69 19.91 1.49
CA ASP A 231 -5.07 19.77 1.95
C ASP A 231 -5.35 20.46 3.29
N ARG A 232 -4.33 20.58 4.16
CA ARG A 232 -4.38 21.34 5.42
C ARG A 232 -4.12 22.84 5.25
N GLY A 233 -3.93 23.32 4.02
CA GLY A 233 -3.63 24.71 3.71
C GLY A 233 -2.18 25.14 3.95
N ASN A 234 -1.29 24.22 4.36
CA ASN A 234 0.13 24.50 4.57
C ASN A 234 0.92 24.42 3.25
N LYS A 235 0.73 25.43 2.39
CA LYS A 235 1.34 25.48 1.05
C LYS A 235 2.87 25.44 1.07
N THR A 236 3.50 26.08 2.05
CA THR A 236 4.97 26.11 2.17
C THR A 236 5.55 24.72 2.42
N GLU A 237 4.93 23.96 3.34
CA GLU A 237 5.32 22.58 3.60
C GLU A 237 5.03 21.67 2.40
N ALA A 238 3.86 21.85 1.76
CA ALA A 238 3.49 21.11 0.56
C ALA A 238 4.53 21.27 -0.56
N ASP A 239 4.91 22.51 -0.88
CA ASP A 239 5.90 22.81 -1.92
C ASP A 239 7.27 22.19 -1.60
N LEU A 240 7.70 22.22 -0.33
CA LEU A 240 8.94 21.57 0.08
C LEU A 240 8.89 20.05 -0.14
N LEU A 241 7.77 19.41 0.22
CA LEU A 241 7.58 17.97 0.09
C LEU A 241 7.47 17.55 -1.38
N PHE A 242 6.78 18.33 -2.22
CA PHE A 242 6.70 18.08 -3.65
C PHE A 242 8.06 18.23 -4.34
N ARG A 243 8.87 19.24 -3.97
CA ARG A 243 10.25 19.35 -4.50
C ARG A 243 11.09 18.14 -4.14
N LYS A 244 11.05 17.68 -2.88
CA LYS A 244 11.75 16.44 -2.47
C LYS A 244 11.29 15.22 -3.25
N CYS A 245 9.98 15.12 -3.53
CA CYS A 245 9.46 14.05 -4.39
C CYS A 245 10.11 14.10 -5.79
N LEU A 246 10.12 15.27 -6.43
CA LEU A 246 10.66 15.45 -7.78
C LEU A 246 12.20 15.32 -7.85
N GLU A 247 12.90 15.61 -6.75
CA GLU A 247 14.34 15.36 -6.61
C GLU A 247 14.66 13.86 -6.63
N ILE A 248 13.79 13.03 -6.04
CA ILE A 248 13.95 11.56 -6.00
C ILE A 248 13.48 10.95 -7.32
N ASP A 249 12.25 11.26 -7.75
CA ASP A 249 11.71 10.75 -9.01
C ASP A 249 10.95 11.84 -9.79
N PRO A 250 11.57 12.41 -10.84
CA PRO A 250 10.93 13.38 -11.72
C PRO A 250 9.66 12.88 -12.41
N ALA A 251 9.40 11.57 -12.45
CA ALA A 251 8.17 11.02 -13.04
C ALA A 251 6.90 11.51 -12.34
N TYR A 252 6.99 11.96 -11.08
CA TYR A 252 5.87 12.54 -10.32
C TYR A 252 5.44 13.94 -10.79
N LYS A 253 6.15 14.56 -11.73
CA LYS A 253 5.85 15.93 -12.22
C LYS A 253 4.37 16.10 -12.58
N THR A 254 3.84 15.12 -13.31
CA THR A 254 2.46 15.09 -13.79
C THR A 254 1.44 15.10 -12.65
N GLN A 255 1.72 14.35 -11.58
CA GLN A 255 0.89 14.24 -10.38
C GLN A 255 0.99 15.51 -9.53
N VAL A 256 2.20 16.07 -9.37
CA VAL A 256 2.42 17.32 -8.61
C VAL A 256 1.71 18.50 -9.27
N GLU A 257 1.86 18.69 -10.58
CA GLU A 257 1.24 19.80 -11.34
C GLU A 257 -0.30 19.75 -11.26
N ASN A 258 -0.88 18.54 -11.30
CA ASN A 258 -2.32 18.34 -11.16
C ASN A 258 -2.87 18.81 -9.82
N ILE A 259 -2.10 18.72 -8.72
CA ILE A 259 -2.53 19.18 -7.40
C ILE A 259 -2.42 20.70 -7.28
N GLN A 260 -1.38 21.30 -7.85
CA GLN A 260 -1.15 22.74 -7.72
C GLN A 260 -2.08 23.60 -8.61
N GLY A 261 -2.91 22.98 -9.47
CA GLY A 261 -3.85 23.69 -10.33
C GLY A 261 -3.17 24.58 -11.37
N ILE A 262 -1.92 24.26 -11.72
CA ILE A 262 -1.16 25.02 -12.72
C ILE A 262 -1.44 24.41 -14.10
N ASN A 263 -2.44 24.96 -14.77
CA ASN A 263 -2.53 25.06 -16.23
C ASN A 263 -3.12 26.42 -16.59
#